data_AF-W9VHU9-F1
#
_entry.id   AF-W9VHU9-F1
#
_cell.length_a   1.000
_cell.length_b   1.000
_cell.length_c   1.000
_cell.angle_alpha   90.00
_cell.angle_beta   90.00
_cell.angle_gamma   90.00
#
_symmetry.space_group_name_H-M   'P 1'
#
loop_
_entity.id
_entity.type
_entity.pdbx_description
1 polymer ?
#
loop_
_entity_poly.entity_id
_entity_poly.type
_entity_poly.pdbx_seq_one_letter_code
_entity_poly.pdbx_strand_id
1 'polypeptide(L)'
;MVYDVAIVGSGPCGLAVAARLRDATPSALFTDDKNSRYWRRFNQREAIENEHKSQRRATQSNRNDMPPSSRSIIVLDALSDEWMSAWQERFRRLQIDHLRSPLFFHPDPRDRDSLLAFSHLHCRTDELQEIPNVAGKEISKAPSQEEANTLHLRIDDRDRIDYFTPSAALFHDFCDDIVDRYGLRSLVVRAKVENIEYGDLGGLISSEGFTLTTNQGAIFSRIVVLAVGPGCKPCIPIDSNLQPGAEPGSVCHCFDTVGEHCLPEHVLQKIDQGLPTSVVVVGGGLTSAQITDLIICRGVTNVWLLVRGNYKLKHFDVDLEWVSKVRNEQMSVFWSADSDQERFELLKEARNGGSITPKFDRILERHIVNGRLAIMTHTCIENGIWCGESRTWSIELSPASEKAPLCADHIIYATGAPANIKKVSCMQQMLDEYPVESINGLPRLTDDLMCGTKMSLCS
;
A
#
# COMPACT_ATOMS: atom_id res chain seq x y z
N MET A 1 1.70 26.94 -18.97
CA MET A 1 2.97 26.51 -18.34
C MET A 1 3.05 25.00 -18.53
N VAL A 2 4.21 24.48 -18.89
CA VAL A 2 4.46 23.03 -19.02
C VAL A 2 5.37 22.63 -17.87
N TYR A 3 4.94 21.68 -17.06
CA TYR A 3 5.73 21.12 -15.95
C TYR A 3 6.76 20.12 -16.48
N ASP A 4 7.87 19.95 -15.75
CA ASP A 4 8.83 18.89 -16.05
C ASP A 4 8.28 17.54 -15.62
N VAL A 5 7.65 17.48 -14.45
CA VAL A 5 7.07 16.24 -13.90
C VAL A 5 5.69 16.52 -13.29
N ALA A 6 4.70 15.72 -13.67
CA ALA A 6 3.40 15.63 -13.01
C ALA A 6 3.28 14.27 -12.33
N ILE A 7 2.99 14.27 -11.03
CA ILE A 7 2.79 13.05 -10.23
C ILE A 7 1.30 12.92 -9.94
N VAL A 8 0.69 11.79 -10.28
CA VAL A 8 -0.74 11.54 -9.98
C VAL A 8 -0.83 10.68 -8.72
N GLY A 9 -1.23 11.31 -7.61
CA GLY A 9 -1.38 10.72 -6.28
C GLY A 9 -0.37 11.26 -5.26
N SER A 10 -0.86 11.73 -4.11
CA SER A 10 -0.05 12.29 -3.01
C SER A 10 0.19 11.31 -1.85
N GLY A 11 0.12 10.00 -2.11
CA GLY A 11 0.42 8.94 -1.12
C GLY A 11 1.93 8.68 -0.94
N PRO A 12 2.31 7.60 -0.20
CA PRO A 12 3.71 7.28 0.08
C PRO A 12 4.60 7.19 -1.17
N CYS A 13 4.11 6.56 -2.25
CA CYS A 13 4.87 6.44 -3.49
C CYS A 13 5.09 7.80 -4.17
N GLY A 14 4.06 8.66 -4.21
CA GLY A 14 4.18 10.00 -4.76
C GLY A 14 5.15 10.86 -3.95
N LEU A 15 5.11 10.73 -2.62
CA LEU A 15 6.02 11.43 -1.72
C LEU A 15 7.46 10.98 -1.93
N ALA A 16 7.71 9.67 -2.05
CA ALA A 16 9.04 9.13 -2.32
C ALA A 16 9.63 9.66 -3.64
N VAL A 17 8.82 9.72 -4.70
CA VAL A 17 9.24 10.26 -6.01
C VAL A 17 9.53 11.75 -5.89
N ALA A 18 8.63 12.55 -5.30
CA ALA A 18 8.81 13.99 -5.16
C ALA A 18 10.04 14.32 -4.30
N ALA A 19 10.23 13.62 -3.19
CA ALA A 19 11.41 13.77 -2.33
C ALA A 19 12.69 13.41 -3.09
N ARG A 20 12.72 12.28 -3.81
CA ARG A 20 13.90 11.89 -4.60
C ARG A 20 14.23 12.89 -5.71
N LEU A 21 13.23 13.49 -6.36
CA LEU A 21 13.45 14.52 -7.39
C LEU A 21 14.02 15.83 -6.83
N ARG A 22 13.80 16.11 -5.54
CA ARG A 22 14.33 17.27 -4.80
C ARG A 22 15.62 16.97 -4.06
N ASP A 23 15.99 15.71 -3.91
CA ASP A 23 17.21 15.29 -3.22
C ASP A 23 18.47 15.84 -3.91
N ALA A 24 19.44 16.32 -3.12
CA ALA A 24 20.68 16.89 -3.63
C ALA A 24 21.66 15.84 -4.19
N THR A 25 21.49 14.59 -3.79
CA THR A 25 22.37 13.46 -4.10
C THR A 25 21.55 12.25 -4.57
N PRO A 26 20.78 12.38 -5.67
CA PRO A 26 19.81 11.36 -6.09
C PRO A 26 20.47 10.00 -6.43
N SER A 27 21.77 10.00 -6.76
CA SER A 27 22.57 8.81 -7.09
C SER A 27 23.17 8.09 -5.87
N ALA A 28 23.05 8.65 -4.66
CA ALA A 28 23.79 8.20 -3.48
C ALA A 28 23.10 7.08 -2.68
N LEU A 29 22.31 6.22 -3.33
CA LEU A 29 21.89 4.96 -2.72
C LEU A 29 23.11 4.03 -2.65
N PHE A 30 23.93 4.22 -1.61
CA PHE A 30 24.97 3.30 -1.24
C PHE A 30 24.33 1.94 -0.91
N THR A 31 24.95 0.84 -1.34
CA THR A 31 24.65 -0.49 -0.78
C THR A 31 24.70 -0.43 0.76
N ASP A 32 23.82 -1.12 1.48
CA ASP A 32 23.68 -1.09 2.96
C ASP A 32 25.03 -1.11 3.73
N ASP A 33 26.00 -1.90 3.24
CA ASP A 33 27.36 -2.01 3.79
C ASP A 33 28.27 -0.78 3.60
N LYS A 34 28.06 -0.02 2.53
CA LYS A 34 28.81 1.22 2.24
C LYS A 34 28.27 2.38 3.06
N ASN A 35 26.97 2.41 3.31
CA ASN A 35 26.30 3.50 4.01
C ASN A 35 26.60 3.48 5.53
N SER A 36 26.51 2.30 6.16
CA SER A 36 26.86 2.11 7.57
C SER A 36 28.34 2.33 7.90
N ARG A 37 29.25 2.25 6.91
CA ARG A 37 30.67 2.63 7.03
C ARG A 37 30.92 4.12 6.76
N TYR A 38 30.12 4.74 5.89
CA TYR A 38 30.19 6.17 5.59
C TYR A 38 29.72 7.00 6.79
N TRP A 39 28.60 6.65 7.42
CA TRP A 39 28.04 7.40 8.55
C TRP A 39 28.72 7.17 9.89
N ARG A 40 29.35 6.00 10.12
CA ARG A 40 30.25 5.80 11.27
C ARG A 40 31.44 6.76 11.31
N ARG A 41 31.73 7.44 10.19
CA ARG A 41 32.81 8.44 10.06
C ARG A 41 32.36 9.89 10.24
N PHE A 42 31.05 10.18 10.26
CA PHE A 42 30.54 11.56 10.27
C PHE A 42 29.64 11.83 11.49
N ASN A 43 30.06 12.77 12.34
CA ASN A 43 29.20 13.32 13.39
C ASN A 43 28.06 14.13 12.74
N GLN A 44 26.80 13.94 13.18
CA GLN A 44 25.58 14.54 12.60
C GLN A 44 25.64 16.06 12.37
N ARG A 45 26.38 16.82 13.20
CA ARG A 45 26.59 18.27 13.00
C ARG A 45 27.37 18.59 11.72
N GLU A 46 28.37 17.77 11.39
CA GLU A 46 29.17 17.97 10.18
C GLU A 46 28.39 17.58 8.92
N ALA A 47 27.40 16.70 9.02
CA ALA A 47 26.58 16.30 7.88
C ALA A 47 25.67 17.43 7.40
N ILE A 48 24.97 18.10 8.32
CA ILE A 48 24.15 19.28 8.02
C ILE A 48 25.04 20.41 7.46
N GLU A 49 26.21 20.66 8.07
CA GLU A 49 27.16 21.65 7.57
C GLU A 49 27.76 21.28 6.19
N ASN A 50 28.00 19.99 5.93
CA ASN A 50 28.50 19.51 4.65
C ASN A 50 27.41 19.54 3.58
N GLU A 51 26.14 19.32 3.93
CA GLU A 51 24.98 19.47 3.04
C GLU A 51 24.83 20.95 2.62
N HIS A 52 24.94 21.88 3.58
CA HIS A 52 25.02 23.32 3.30
C HIS A 52 26.26 23.70 2.47
N LYS A 53 27.43 23.09 2.70
CA LYS A 53 28.64 23.29 1.88
C LYS A 53 28.52 22.66 0.49
N SER A 54 27.81 21.54 0.35
CA SER A 54 27.58 20.86 -0.93
C SER A 54 26.58 21.63 -1.78
N GLN A 55 25.53 22.18 -1.18
CA GLN A 55 24.64 23.17 -1.82
C GLN A 55 25.41 24.43 -2.27
N ARG A 56 26.38 24.90 -1.48
CA ARG A 56 27.29 26.00 -1.84
C ARG A 56 28.34 25.64 -2.91
N ARG A 57 28.68 24.36 -3.07
CA ARG A 57 29.62 23.87 -4.10
C ARG A 57 28.92 23.51 -5.41
N ALA A 58 27.69 23.00 -5.36
CA ALA A 58 26.84 22.80 -6.53
C ALA A 58 26.54 24.12 -7.25
N THR A 59 26.49 25.23 -6.51
CA THR A 59 26.42 26.59 -7.07
C THR A 59 27.73 27.09 -7.70
N GLN A 60 28.85 26.36 -7.58
CA GLN A 60 30.16 26.72 -8.15
C GLN A 60 30.68 25.75 -9.23
N SER A 61 30.06 24.58 -9.46
CA SER A 61 30.52 23.65 -10.49
C SER A 61 29.78 23.82 -11.83
N ASN A 62 30.49 24.31 -12.85
CA ASN A 62 30.07 24.31 -14.26
C ASN A 62 30.04 22.87 -14.83
N ARG A 63 29.00 22.10 -14.52
CA ARG A 63 28.54 20.95 -15.32
C ARG A 63 27.05 21.11 -15.53
N ASN A 64 26.56 20.77 -16.72
CA ASN A 64 25.19 20.96 -17.22
C ASN A 64 24.08 20.23 -16.45
N ASP A 65 24.30 19.84 -15.19
CA ASP A 65 23.26 19.29 -14.33
C ASP A 65 22.58 20.43 -13.59
N MET A 66 21.35 20.74 -13.98
CA MET A 66 20.51 21.70 -13.27
C MET A 66 20.38 21.29 -11.78
N PRO A 67 20.45 22.24 -10.83
CA PRO A 67 20.31 21.90 -9.42
C PRO A 67 18.93 21.25 -9.18
N PRO A 68 18.81 20.26 -8.27
CA PRO A 68 17.55 19.54 -8.01
C PRO A 68 16.37 20.45 -7.61
N SER A 69 16.65 21.68 -7.20
CA SER A 69 15.66 22.75 -6.95
C SER A 69 15.02 23.34 -8.21
N SER A 70 15.49 23.05 -9.43
CA SER A 70 15.00 23.72 -10.65
C SER A 70 13.87 23.01 -11.39
N ARG A 71 13.61 21.73 -11.13
CA ARG A 71 12.55 21.00 -11.83
C ARG A 71 11.19 21.52 -11.37
N SER A 72 10.36 21.87 -12.32
CA SER A 72 8.96 22.22 -12.08
C SER A 72 8.16 20.92 -11.89
N ILE A 73 7.66 20.74 -10.67
CA ILE A 73 6.92 19.53 -10.25
C ILE A 73 5.51 19.95 -9.85
N ILE A 74 4.51 19.18 -10.26
CA ILE A 74 3.15 19.28 -9.76
C ILE A 74 2.67 17.90 -9.32
N VAL A 75 1.89 17.85 -8.24
CA VAL A 75 1.30 16.63 -7.70
C VAL A 75 -0.21 16.78 -7.70
N LEU A 76 -0.92 15.85 -8.30
CA LEU A 76 -2.38 15.90 -8.47
C LEU A 76 -3.01 14.80 -7.63
N ASP A 77 -3.83 15.20 -6.66
CA ASP A 77 -4.57 14.25 -5.84
C ASP A 77 -6.08 14.54 -5.88
N ALA A 78 -6.89 13.49 -5.99
CA ALA A 78 -8.34 13.63 -6.15
C ALA A 78 -9.04 14.02 -4.83
N LEU A 79 -8.45 13.71 -3.68
CA LEU A 79 -9.08 13.85 -2.37
C LEU A 79 -8.67 15.14 -1.66
N SER A 80 -7.39 15.50 -1.74
CA SER A 80 -6.80 16.56 -0.90
C SER A 80 -5.74 17.38 -1.65
N ASP A 81 -5.43 18.56 -1.12
CA ASP A 81 -4.26 19.38 -1.45
C ASP A 81 -3.10 19.16 -0.46
N GLU A 82 -3.18 18.16 0.39
CA GLU A 82 -2.13 17.75 1.31
C GLU A 82 -1.53 16.38 0.94
N TRP A 83 -0.30 16.14 1.42
CA TRP A 83 0.34 14.83 1.33
C TRP A 83 -0.33 13.84 2.29
N MET A 84 -0.33 12.55 1.91
CA MET A 84 -0.75 11.44 2.77
C MET A 84 -2.23 11.42 3.21
N SER A 85 -3.09 12.35 2.78
CA SER A 85 -4.48 12.44 3.27
C SER A 85 -5.30 11.17 3.02
N ALA A 86 -5.19 10.56 1.85
CA ALA A 86 -5.88 9.29 1.54
C ALA A 86 -5.39 8.13 2.43
N TRP A 87 -4.11 8.14 2.78
CA TRP A 87 -3.50 7.15 3.67
C TRP A 87 -3.99 7.35 5.11
N GLN A 88 -3.95 8.60 5.61
CA GLN A 88 -4.42 8.95 6.96
C GLN A 88 -5.90 8.60 7.13
N GLU A 89 -6.74 8.96 6.17
CA GLU A 89 -8.18 8.70 6.24
C GLU A 89 -8.49 7.19 6.30
N ARG A 90 -7.74 6.36 5.57
CA ARG A 90 -7.87 4.90 5.64
C ARG A 90 -7.42 4.35 6.99
N PHE A 91 -6.28 4.82 7.50
CA PHE A 91 -5.78 4.41 8.82
C PHE A 91 -6.75 4.80 9.94
N ARG A 92 -7.30 6.02 9.89
CA ARG A 92 -8.31 6.51 10.83
C ARG A 92 -9.59 5.69 10.78
N ARG A 93 -10.13 5.43 9.58
CA ARG A 93 -11.36 4.63 9.41
C ARG A 93 -11.22 3.20 9.93
N LEU A 94 -10.08 2.58 9.70
CA LEU A 94 -9.78 1.22 10.14
C LEU A 94 -9.20 1.14 11.56
N GLN A 95 -9.06 2.29 12.25
CA GLN A 95 -8.45 2.41 13.58
C GLN A 95 -7.10 1.67 13.67
N ILE A 96 -6.24 1.90 12.67
CA ILE A 96 -4.93 1.26 12.59
C ILE A 96 -3.92 2.10 13.36
N ASP A 97 -3.54 1.63 14.54
CA ASP A 97 -2.61 2.37 15.40
C ASP A 97 -1.13 2.17 15.05
N HIS A 98 -0.79 1.04 14.43
CA HIS A 98 0.60 0.68 14.10
C HIS A 98 0.69 0.09 12.71
N LEU A 99 1.79 0.41 12.01
CA LEU A 99 2.05 -0.16 10.70
C LEU A 99 2.37 -1.66 10.81
N ARG A 100 2.13 -2.37 9.71
CA ARG A 100 2.69 -3.71 9.47
C ARG A 100 4.14 -3.63 8.97
N SER A 101 4.47 -2.53 8.30
CA SER A 101 5.76 -2.32 7.66
C SER A 101 6.88 -2.08 8.68
N PRO A 102 8.05 -2.70 8.49
CA PRO A 102 9.24 -2.45 9.30
C PRO A 102 9.83 -1.05 9.01
N LEU A 103 10.79 -0.61 9.83
CA LEU A 103 11.31 0.77 9.79
C LEU A 103 11.91 1.18 8.45
N PHE A 104 12.53 0.26 7.72
CA PHE A 104 13.19 0.52 6.43
C PHE A 104 12.21 0.63 5.24
N PHE A 105 10.90 0.47 5.46
CA PHE A 105 9.87 0.64 4.44
C PHE A 105 9.22 2.01 4.55
N HIS A 106 9.93 3.03 4.07
CA HIS A 106 9.51 4.42 4.19
C HIS A 106 9.89 5.26 2.96
N PRO A 107 9.29 6.45 2.75
CA PRO A 107 9.48 7.23 1.53
C PRO A 107 10.76 8.10 1.50
N ASP A 108 11.53 8.23 2.59
CA ASP A 108 12.71 9.10 2.61
C ASP A 108 13.82 8.58 1.68
N PRO A 109 14.27 9.38 0.71
CA PRO A 109 15.35 9.00 -0.21
C PRO A 109 16.75 9.02 0.42
N ARG A 110 16.92 9.63 1.60
CA ARG A 110 18.24 9.91 2.20
C ARG A 110 18.95 8.68 2.74
N ASP A 111 18.29 7.94 3.62
CA ASP A 111 18.90 6.84 4.36
C ASP A 111 17.87 5.77 4.73
N ARG A 112 18.32 4.52 4.83
CA ARG A 112 17.49 3.38 5.25
C ARG A 112 17.03 3.50 6.70
N ASP A 113 17.84 4.14 7.55
CA ASP A 113 17.60 4.27 8.98
C ASP A 113 16.89 5.59 9.33
N SER A 114 16.45 6.36 8.34
CA SER A 114 15.89 7.70 8.54
C SER A 114 14.72 7.73 9.53
N LEU A 115 13.80 6.77 9.45
CA LEU A 115 12.66 6.69 10.38
C LEU A 115 13.09 6.33 11.81
N LEU A 116 14.08 5.42 11.94
CA LEU A 116 14.64 5.09 13.24
C LEU A 116 15.31 6.32 13.87
N ALA A 117 16.16 7.01 13.09
CA ALA A 117 16.83 8.22 13.52
C ALA A 117 15.83 9.31 13.93
N PHE A 118 14.74 9.48 13.17
CA PHE A 118 13.65 10.39 13.50
C PHE A 118 13.01 10.04 14.86
N SER A 119 12.70 8.77 15.09
CA SER A 119 12.12 8.32 16.37
C SER A 119 13.03 8.65 17.57
N HIS A 120 14.35 8.50 17.43
CA HIS A 120 15.31 8.86 18.47
C HIS A 120 15.40 10.39 18.67
N LEU A 121 15.50 11.15 17.57
CA LEU A 121 15.61 12.60 17.62
C LEU A 121 14.42 13.26 18.34
N HIS A 122 13.23 12.72 18.11
CA HIS A 122 12.00 13.21 18.71
C HIS A 122 11.64 12.51 20.03
N CYS A 123 12.48 11.58 20.52
CA CYS A 123 12.25 10.82 21.76
C CYS A 123 10.93 10.02 21.76
N ARG A 124 10.62 9.38 20.63
CA ARG A 124 9.39 8.60 20.37
C ARG A 124 9.66 7.11 20.11
N THR A 125 10.77 6.60 20.62
CA THR A 125 11.15 5.18 20.43
C THR A 125 10.21 4.20 21.14
N ASP A 126 9.43 4.68 22.10
CA ASP A 126 8.37 3.94 22.79
C ASP A 126 7.16 3.62 21.89
N GLU A 127 7.01 4.32 20.77
CA GLU A 127 6.01 4.03 19.73
C GLU A 127 6.46 2.94 18.75
N LEU A 128 7.65 2.36 18.95
CA LEU A 128 8.17 1.27 18.14
C LEU A 128 7.79 -0.08 18.75
N GLN A 129 7.14 -0.93 17.95
CA GLN A 129 6.78 -2.29 18.35
C GLN A 129 7.71 -3.29 17.68
N GLU A 130 8.39 -4.11 18.49
CA GLU A 130 9.20 -5.21 17.96
C GLU A 130 8.31 -6.19 17.19
N ILE A 131 8.77 -6.64 16.03
CA ILE A 131 8.16 -7.76 15.31
C ILE A 131 8.72 -9.05 15.91
N PRO A 132 7.95 -9.77 16.74
CA PRO A 132 8.48 -10.90 17.50
C PRO A 132 8.88 -12.05 16.56
N ASN A 133 9.87 -12.84 16.98
CA ASN A 133 10.33 -14.04 16.26
C ASN A 133 10.87 -13.78 14.84
N VAL A 134 11.20 -12.52 14.51
CA VAL A 134 11.85 -12.16 13.25
C VAL A 134 13.36 -11.98 13.43
N ALA A 135 13.80 -11.51 14.60
CA ALA A 135 15.21 -11.46 14.99
C ALA A 135 15.43 -12.20 16.33
N GLY A 136 16.52 -12.99 16.46
CA GLY A 136 16.88 -13.61 17.75
C GLY A 136 17.83 -14.83 17.74
N LYS A 137 18.52 -14.97 18.89
CA LYS A 137 19.61 -15.90 19.26
C LYS A 137 19.40 -17.40 18.99
N GLU A 138 20.51 -18.10 18.78
CA GLU A 138 20.64 -19.57 18.69
C GLU A 138 19.74 -20.28 19.72
N ILE A 139 18.84 -21.14 19.26
CA ILE A 139 18.16 -22.08 20.15
C ILE A 139 19.16 -23.20 20.40
N SER A 140 19.57 -23.37 21.66
CA SER A 140 20.57 -24.35 22.12
C SER A 140 20.06 -25.80 22.14
N LYS A 141 19.19 -26.19 21.20
CA LYS A 141 18.72 -27.57 21.02
C LYS A 141 18.62 -27.87 19.54
N ALA A 142 18.99 -29.10 19.16
CA ALA A 142 19.03 -29.56 17.77
C ALA A 142 17.68 -29.24 17.07
N PRO A 143 17.67 -28.30 16.11
CA PRO A 143 16.45 -27.89 15.43
C PRO A 143 15.95 -29.00 14.51
N SER A 144 14.64 -29.14 14.40
CA SER A 144 14.00 -29.91 13.34
C SER A 144 14.37 -29.32 11.96
N GLN A 145 14.17 -30.07 10.88
CA GLN A 145 14.54 -29.63 9.53
C GLN A 145 13.80 -28.36 9.08
N GLU A 146 12.55 -28.16 9.53
CA GLU A 146 11.79 -26.91 9.32
C GLU A 146 12.36 -25.73 10.14
N GLU A 147 12.76 -25.98 11.39
CA GLU A 147 13.42 -24.99 12.26
C GLU A 147 14.80 -24.59 11.72
N ALA A 148 15.53 -25.52 11.11
CA ALA A 148 16.83 -25.28 10.49
C ALA A 148 16.72 -24.34 9.26
N ASN A 149 15.68 -24.51 8.43
CA ASN A 149 15.39 -23.60 7.32
C ASN A 149 14.98 -22.20 7.82
N THR A 150 14.17 -22.12 8.88
CA THR A 150 13.82 -20.81 9.49
C THR A 150 15.00 -20.16 10.20
N LEU A 151 15.94 -20.94 10.75
CA LEU A 151 17.22 -20.47 11.31
C LEU A 151 18.09 -19.78 10.25
N HIS A 152 18.11 -20.28 9.01
CA HIS A 152 18.88 -19.67 7.92
C HIS A 152 18.35 -18.29 7.54
N LEU A 153 17.03 -18.11 7.59
CA LEU A 153 16.33 -16.85 7.31
C LEU A 153 16.39 -15.86 8.48
N ARG A 154 16.97 -16.23 9.63
CA ARG A 154 17.10 -15.33 10.77
C ARG A 154 18.01 -14.17 10.44
N ILE A 155 17.51 -13.01 10.81
CA ILE A 155 18.17 -11.72 10.76
C ILE A 155 19.21 -11.68 11.88
N ASP A 156 20.38 -11.10 11.59
CA ASP A 156 21.45 -10.90 12.58
C ASP A 156 20.91 -10.05 13.74
N ASP A 157 21.32 -10.33 14.98
CA ASP A 157 20.97 -9.51 16.14
C ASP A 157 21.33 -8.03 15.92
N ARG A 158 22.34 -7.74 15.08
CA ARG A 158 22.69 -6.38 14.65
C ARG A 158 21.60 -5.67 13.88
N ASP A 159 20.88 -6.40 13.04
CA ASP A 159 19.83 -5.88 12.17
C ASP A 159 18.46 -5.96 12.84
N ARG A 160 18.37 -6.47 14.08
CA ARG A 160 17.12 -6.56 14.87
C ARG A 160 16.37 -5.23 14.95
N ILE A 161 17.11 -4.13 15.00
CA ILE A 161 16.53 -2.78 15.14
C ILE A 161 15.69 -2.36 13.92
N ASP A 162 15.92 -2.96 12.76
CA ASP A 162 15.17 -2.71 11.53
C ASP A 162 13.76 -3.32 11.57
N TYR A 163 13.57 -4.36 12.37
CA TYR A 163 12.33 -5.15 12.44
C TYR A 163 11.43 -4.72 13.60
N PHE A 164 11.28 -3.40 13.71
CA PHE A 164 10.25 -2.75 14.51
C PHE A 164 9.23 -2.11 13.57
N THR A 165 7.97 -2.02 14.00
CA THR A 165 6.97 -1.23 13.29
C THR A 165 6.66 0.05 14.06
N PRO A 166 6.54 1.20 13.37
CA PRO A 166 6.18 2.46 14.01
C PRO A 166 4.67 2.50 14.29
N SER A 167 4.27 3.34 15.23
CA SER A 167 2.89 3.82 15.29
C SER A 167 2.52 4.56 13.99
N ALA A 168 1.21 4.61 13.69
CA ALA A 168 0.71 5.37 12.55
C ALA A 168 1.00 6.87 12.69
N ALA A 169 0.93 7.41 13.92
CA ALA A 169 1.24 8.81 14.22
C ALA A 169 2.72 9.13 13.99
N LEU A 170 3.63 8.28 14.46
CA LEU A 170 5.07 8.47 14.24
C LEU A 170 5.42 8.44 12.75
N PHE A 171 4.87 7.48 12.00
CA PHE A 171 5.09 7.39 10.56
C PHE A 171 4.51 8.60 9.80
N HIS A 172 3.34 9.07 10.22
CA HIS A 172 2.73 10.28 9.66
C HIS A 172 3.65 11.50 9.84
N ASP A 173 4.10 11.76 11.08
CA ASP A 173 4.93 12.92 11.38
C ASP A 173 6.31 12.80 10.73
N PHE A 174 6.82 11.59 10.53
CA PHE A 174 8.00 11.34 9.71
C PHE A 174 7.78 11.70 8.23
N CYS A 175 6.63 11.36 7.65
CA CYS A 175 6.28 11.80 6.30
C CYS A 175 6.16 13.33 6.22
N ASP A 176 5.63 13.96 7.25
CA ASP A 176 5.52 15.42 7.37
C ASP A 176 6.90 16.10 7.39
N ASP A 177 7.85 15.53 8.15
CA ASP A 177 9.26 15.95 8.15
C ASP A 177 9.92 15.82 6.77
N ILE A 178 9.65 14.75 6.02
CA ILE A 178 10.13 14.62 4.62
C ILE A 178 9.54 15.75 3.77
N VAL A 179 8.25 16.03 3.88
CA VAL A 179 7.59 17.10 3.12
C VAL A 179 8.25 18.45 3.38
N ASP A 180 8.59 18.75 4.63
CA ASP A 180 9.26 20.00 4.98
C ASP A 180 10.74 20.03 4.56
N ARG A 181 11.49 18.96 4.83
CA ARG A 181 12.92 18.86 4.46
C ARG A 181 13.17 19.06 2.96
N TYR A 182 12.29 18.53 2.12
CA TYR A 182 12.43 18.63 0.66
C TYR A 182 11.58 19.75 0.04
N GLY A 183 10.91 20.59 0.85
CA GLY A 183 10.13 21.73 0.37
C GLY A 183 8.95 21.35 -0.53
N LEU A 184 8.19 20.33 -0.15
CA LEU A 184 7.16 19.70 -0.98
C LEU A 184 5.73 20.19 -0.69
N ARG A 185 5.52 21.02 0.34
CA ARG A 185 4.19 21.48 0.79
C ARG A 185 3.33 22.05 -0.33
N SER A 186 3.90 22.92 -1.15
CA SER A 186 3.17 23.68 -2.18
C SER A 186 3.00 22.93 -3.51
N LEU A 187 3.39 21.65 -3.59
CA LEU A 187 3.36 20.90 -4.85
C LEU A 187 2.03 20.18 -5.10
N VAL A 188 1.26 19.90 -4.04
CA VAL A 188 0.02 19.15 -4.14
C VAL A 188 -1.12 20.07 -4.50
N VAL A 189 -1.86 19.70 -5.53
CA VAL A 189 -3.06 20.37 -6.00
C VAL A 189 -4.20 19.36 -5.97
N ARG A 190 -5.30 19.75 -5.33
CA ARG A 190 -6.52 18.96 -5.32
C ARG A 190 -7.19 18.99 -6.70
N ALA A 191 -6.88 17.99 -7.52
CA ALA A 191 -7.44 17.81 -8.84
C ALA A 191 -7.52 16.32 -9.18
N LYS A 192 -8.69 15.89 -9.62
CA LYS A 192 -8.90 14.53 -10.12
C LYS A 192 -8.50 14.50 -11.59
N VAL A 193 -7.48 13.73 -11.92
CA VAL A 193 -7.10 13.44 -13.32
C VAL A 193 -8.13 12.50 -13.92
N GLU A 194 -8.77 12.95 -14.99
CA GLU A 194 -9.84 12.23 -15.69
C GLU A 194 -9.33 11.57 -16.96
N ASN A 195 -8.36 12.20 -17.62
CA ASN A 195 -7.73 11.67 -18.82
C ASN A 195 -6.25 12.06 -18.91
N ILE A 196 -5.45 11.23 -19.56
CA ILE A 196 -4.05 11.48 -19.91
C ILE A 196 -3.92 11.19 -21.40
N GLU A 197 -3.23 12.08 -22.10
CA GLU A 197 -2.97 12.00 -23.54
C GLU A 197 -1.52 12.39 -23.80
N TYR A 198 -0.89 11.81 -24.82
CA TYR A 198 0.46 12.18 -25.26
C TYR A 198 0.40 12.73 -26.69
N GLY A 199 0.99 13.88 -26.93
CA GLY A 199 0.98 14.51 -28.25
C GLY A 199 1.58 15.90 -28.26
N ASP A 200 1.29 16.67 -29.31
CA ASP A 200 1.75 18.04 -29.44
C ASP A 200 1.05 18.96 -28.42
N LEU A 201 1.83 19.61 -27.56
CA LEU A 201 1.33 20.54 -26.55
C LEU A 201 0.99 21.93 -27.12
N GLY A 202 1.26 22.18 -28.40
CA GLY A 202 0.97 23.43 -29.09
C GLY A 202 1.97 24.54 -28.77
N GLY A 203 2.53 25.18 -29.81
CA GLY A 203 3.48 26.29 -29.69
C GLY A 203 4.26 26.53 -30.99
N LEU A 204 5.06 27.61 -31.04
CA LEU A 204 5.98 27.92 -32.15
C LEU A 204 7.12 26.90 -32.31
N ILE A 205 7.37 26.10 -31.28
CA ILE A 205 8.31 24.98 -31.24
C ILE A 205 7.47 23.77 -30.84
N SER A 206 7.36 22.77 -31.72
CA SER A 206 6.67 21.51 -31.39
C SER A 206 7.38 20.88 -30.19
N SER A 207 6.70 20.89 -29.04
CA SER A 207 7.13 20.14 -27.86
C SER A 207 6.07 19.10 -27.59
N GLU A 208 6.37 17.84 -27.91
CA GLU A 208 5.55 16.72 -27.48
C GLU A 208 5.56 16.61 -25.95
N GLY A 209 4.47 16.12 -25.40
CA GLY A 209 4.36 15.83 -23.98
C GLY A 209 2.95 15.37 -23.61
N PHE A 210 2.70 15.33 -22.30
CA PHE A 210 1.46 14.85 -21.74
C PHE A 210 0.48 15.99 -21.45
N THR A 211 -0.77 15.81 -21.88
CA THR A 211 -1.91 16.61 -21.44
C THR A 211 -2.70 15.80 -20.43
N LEU A 212 -2.83 16.31 -19.20
CA LEU A 212 -3.63 15.74 -18.13
C LEU A 212 -4.90 16.58 -18.01
N THR A 213 -6.03 16.02 -18.47
CA THR A 213 -7.35 16.64 -18.29
C THR A 213 -7.83 16.34 -16.88
N THR A 214 -8.10 17.40 -16.11
CA THR A 214 -8.61 17.28 -14.74
C THR A 214 -9.96 17.97 -14.60
N ASN A 215 -10.65 17.69 -13.49
CA ASN A 215 -11.88 18.39 -13.13
C ASN A 215 -11.68 19.89 -12.81
N GLN A 216 -10.44 20.40 -12.80
CA GLN A 216 -10.10 21.81 -12.58
C GLN A 216 -9.48 22.47 -13.82
N GLY A 217 -9.36 21.74 -14.93
CA GLY A 217 -8.72 22.21 -16.16
C GLY A 217 -7.55 21.32 -16.62
N ALA A 218 -6.94 21.69 -17.74
CA ALA A 218 -5.83 20.94 -18.33
C ALA A 218 -4.48 21.31 -17.71
N ILE A 219 -3.63 20.30 -17.51
CA ILE A 219 -2.26 20.44 -17.02
C ILE A 219 -1.33 19.79 -18.04
N PHE A 220 -0.24 20.48 -18.37
CA PHE A 220 0.73 20.01 -19.37
C PHE A 220 2.03 19.61 -18.68
N SER A 221 2.60 18.46 -19.03
CA SER A 221 3.83 17.94 -18.42
C SER A 221 4.69 17.18 -19.42
N ARG A 222 6.02 17.19 -19.23
CA ARG A 222 6.94 16.34 -20.01
C ARG A 222 6.95 14.89 -19.53
N ILE A 223 6.85 14.67 -18.22
CA ILE A 223 6.84 13.34 -17.60
C ILE A 223 5.59 13.21 -16.74
N VAL A 224 4.95 12.05 -16.79
CA VAL A 224 3.85 11.68 -15.88
C VAL A 224 4.25 10.46 -15.06
N VAL A 225 4.17 10.59 -13.74
CA VAL A 225 4.36 9.48 -12.80
C VAL A 225 3.01 9.08 -12.22
N LEU A 226 2.59 7.84 -12.43
CA LEU A 226 1.36 7.30 -11.86
C LEU A 226 1.63 6.69 -10.49
N ALA A 227 1.29 7.41 -9.42
CA ALA A 227 1.39 6.98 -8.02
C ALA A 227 0.00 6.71 -7.40
N VAL A 228 -0.91 6.10 -8.19
CA VAL A 228 -2.34 5.95 -7.88
C VAL A 228 -2.69 4.70 -7.04
N GLY A 229 -1.69 4.05 -6.44
CA GLY A 229 -1.88 2.78 -5.73
C GLY A 229 -2.36 1.66 -6.67
N PRO A 230 -3.36 0.84 -6.27
CA PRO A 230 -3.90 -0.21 -7.14
C PRO A 230 -4.52 0.30 -8.45
N GLY A 231 -4.83 1.60 -8.54
CA GLY A 231 -5.36 2.25 -9.74
C GLY A 231 -6.79 1.84 -10.14
N CYS A 232 -7.30 0.73 -9.59
CA CYS A 232 -8.65 0.25 -9.76
C CYS A 232 -9.54 0.73 -8.62
N LYS A 233 -10.81 1.03 -8.92
CA LYS A 233 -11.81 1.15 -7.85
C LYS A 233 -11.96 -0.21 -7.15
N PRO A 234 -12.06 -0.24 -5.82
CA PRO A 234 -12.48 -1.43 -5.10
C PRO A 234 -13.78 -1.96 -5.70
N CYS A 235 -13.90 -3.28 -5.82
CA CYS A 235 -15.08 -3.90 -6.40
C CYS A 235 -15.44 -5.16 -5.64
N ILE A 236 -16.75 -5.38 -5.49
CA ILE A 236 -17.28 -6.66 -5.04
C ILE A 236 -17.02 -7.70 -6.15
N PRO A 237 -16.43 -8.86 -5.84
CA PRO A 237 -16.23 -9.94 -6.79
C PRO A 237 -17.52 -10.36 -7.50
N ILE A 238 -17.46 -10.53 -8.82
CA ILE A 238 -18.62 -10.84 -9.69
C ILE A 238 -19.18 -12.24 -9.40
N ASP A 239 -18.34 -13.15 -8.93
CA ASP A 239 -18.64 -14.55 -8.63
C ASP A 239 -19.56 -14.76 -7.42
N SER A 240 -19.97 -13.69 -6.73
CA SER A 240 -20.73 -13.80 -5.48
C SER A 240 -22.25 -14.05 -5.66
N ASN A 241 -22.76 -14.07 -6.91
CA ASN A 241 -24.18 -14.27 -7.27
C ASN A 241 -25.19 -13.63 -6.28
N LEU A 242 -24.86 -12.42 -5.80
CA LEU A 242 -25.70 -11.70 -4.85
C LEU A 242 -26.86 -11.07 -5.61
N GLN A 243 -28.07 -11.47 -5.26
CA GLN A 243 -29.30 -11.01 -5.88
C GLN A 243 -29.96 -10.00 -4.93
N PRO A 244 -29.75 -8.68 -5.14
CA PRO A 244 -30.60 -7.69 -4.50
C PRO A 244 -32.03 -7.91 -5.03
N GLY A 245 -33.01 -7.94 -4.13
CA GLY A 245 -34.42 -8.01 -4.52
C GLY A 245 -34.90 -6.70 -5.17
N ALA A 246 -36.11 -6.26 -4.83
CA ALA A 246 -36.62 -4.96 -5.29
C ALA A 246 -35.88 -3.75 -4.67
N GLU A 247 -35.17 -3.95 -3.55
CA GLU A 247 -34.38 -2.94 -2.85
C GLU A 247 -32.88 -3.20 -3.01
N PRO A 248 -32.03 -2.16 -2.92
CA PRO A 248 -30.58 -2.35 -2.86
C PRO A 248 -30.23 -3.26 -1.69
N GLY A 249 -29.59 -4.40 -1.97
CA GLY A 249 -29.13 -5.32 -0.94
C GLY A 249 -28.06 -4.67 -0.05
N SER A 250 -27.95 -5.12 1.19
CA SER A 250 -26.99 -4.52 2.12
C SER A 250 -25.60 -5.14 2.02
N VAL A 251 -24.77 -4.60 1.14
CA VAL A 251 -23.41 -5.08 0.86
C VAL A 251 -22.48 -3.91 0.54
N CYS A 252 -21.21 -4.00 0.94
CA CYS A 252 -20.19 -3.02 0.52
C CYS A 252 -18.81 -3.66 0.34
N HIS A 253 -17.92 -3.00 -0.39
CA HIS A 253 -16.49 -3.20 -0.23
C HIS A 253 -15.98 -2.33 0.93
N CYS A 254 -15.02 -2.81 1.70
CA CYS A 254 -14.48 -2.09 2.85
C CYS A 254 -13.80 -0.73 2.58
N PHE A 255 -13.61 -0.40 1.30
CA PHE A 255 -12.99 0.84 0.84
C PHE A 255 -14.00 1.72 0.09
N ASP A 256 -15.27 1.34 0.06
CA ASP A 256 -16.33 2.19 -0.46
C ASP A 256 -16.48 3.41 0.44
N THR A 257 -16.62 4.58 -0.17
CA THR A 257 -16.57 5.90 0.49
C THR A 257 -17.88 6.28 1.20
N VAL A 258 -18.75 5.32 1.50
CA VAL A 258 -20.07 5.61 2.08
C VAL A 258 -19.97 5.59 3.61
N GLY A 259 -19.74 6.77 4.20
CA GLY A 259 -19.77 6.99 5.65
C GLY A 259 -18.43 6.84 6.38
N GLU A 260 -18.44 7.11 7.69
CA GLU A 260 -17.28 7.00 8.59
C GLU A 260 -16.96 5.56 9.00
N HIS A 261 -17.93 4.65 8.87
CA HIS A 261 -17.82 3.24 9.24
C HIS A 261 -18.41 2.34 8.15
N CYS A 262 -17.95 1.09 8.09
CA CYS A 262 -18.40 0.08 7.14
C CYS A 262 -19.77 -0.56 7.48
N LEU A 263 -20.46 -0.08 8.53
CA LEU A 263 -21.79 -0.58 8.90
C LEU A 263 -22.90 0.34 8.34
N PRO A 264 -23.94 -0.22 7.71
CA PRO A 264 -25.10 0.54 7.24
C PRO A 264 -26.04 0.92 8.40
N GLU A 265 -26.86 1.95 8.16
CA GLU A 265 -27.78 2.53 9.14
C GLU A 265 -28.69 1.51 9.83
N HIS A 266 -29.24 0.53 9.10
CA HIS A 266 -30.14 -0.47 9.68
C HIS A 266 -29.43 -1.41 10.67
N VAL A 267 -28.12 -1.65 10.50
CA VAL A 267 -27.32 -2.41 11.46
C VAL A 267 -27.02 -1.56 12.68
N LEU A 268 -26.67 -0.28 12.50
CA LEU A 268 -26.41 0.64 13.60
C LEU A 268 -27.65 0.78 14.50
N GLN A 269 -28.83 0.95 13.91
CA GLN A 269 -30.08 1.03 14.67
C GLN A 269 -30.34 -0.22 15.51
N LYS A 270 -30.03 -1.42 14.98
CA LYS A 270 -30.11 -2.66 15.77
C LYS A 270 -29.10 -2.66 16.92
N ILE A 271 -27.87 -2.21 16.68
CA ILE A 271 -26.84 -2.08 17.73
C ILE A 271 -27.30 -1.13 18.83
N ASP A 272 -27.80 0.05 18.48
CA ASP A 272 -28.26 1.08 19.43
C ASP A 272 -29.45 0.59 20.27
N GLN A 273 -30.28 -0.28 19.69
CA GLN A 273 -31.41 -0.92 20.38
C GLN A 273 -31.01 -2.17 21.19
N GLY A 274 -29.73 -2.58 21.15
CA GLY A 274 -29.25 -3.80 21.80
C GLY A 274 -29.80 -5.09 21.19
N LEU A 275 -30.24 -5.04 19.93
CA LEU A 275 -30.74 -6.20 19.20
C LEU A 275 -29.59 -7.04 18.63
N PRO A 276 -29.79 -8.36 18.43
CA PRO A 276 -28.81 -9.19 17.74
C PRO A 276 -28.56 -8.72 16.31
N THR A 277 -27.28 -8.68 15.94
CA THR A 277 -26.79 -8.35 14.59
C THR A 277 -25.76 -9.36 14.11
N SER A 278 -25.78 -9.61 12.81
CA SER A 278 -25.06 -10.66 12.13
C SER A 278 -24.40 -10.11 10.87
N VAL A 279 -23.07 -10.13 10.78
CA VAL A 279 -22.34 -9.58 9.63
C VAL A 279 -21.41 -10.64 9.02
N VAL A 280 -21.38 -10.72 7.70
CA VAL A 280 -20.40 -11.54 6.98
C VAL A 280 -19.25 -10.65 6.51
N VAL A 281 -18.02 -11.05 6.79
CA VAL A 281 -16.81 -10.42 6.26
C VAL A 281 -16.12 -11.40 5.33
N VAL A 282 -15.82 -11.00 4.10
CA VAL A 282 -15.16 -11.82 3.09
C VAL A 282 -13.73 -11.34 2.89
N GLY A 283 -12.74 -12.18 3.19
CA GLY A 283 -11.33 -11.88 2.96
C GLY A 283 -10.38 -12.62 3.91
N GLY A 284 -9.20 -12.98 3.42
CA GLY A 284 -8.17 -13.68 4.21
C GLY A 284 -6.94 -12.84 4.57
N GLY A 285 -7.05 -11.51 4.55
CA GLY A 285 -5.93 -10.60 4.77
C GLY A 285 -6.06 -9.76 6.04
N LEU A 286 -5.03 -8.97 6.35
CA LEU A 286 -5.02 -8.12 7.53
C LEU A 286 -6.23 -7.17 7.59
N THR A 287 -6.65 -6.59 6.47
CA THR A 287 -7.81 -5.70 6.40
C THR A 287 -9.11 -6.39 6.84
N SER A 288 -9.33 -7.66 6.49
CA SER A 288 -10.54 -8.37 6.91
C SER A 288 -10.53 -8.66 8.42
N ALA A 289 -9.35 -8.98 8.98
CA ALA A 289 -9.17 -9.13 10.42
C ALA A 289 -9.41 -7.82 11.19
N GLN A 290 -8.86 -6.70 10.69
CA GLN A 290 -9.05 -5.36 11.26
C GLN A 290 -10.52 -4.95 11.28
N ILE A 291 -11.23 -5.16 10.17
CA ILE A 291 -12.66 -4.84 10.09
C ILE A 291 -13.47 -5.71 11.03
N THR A 292 -13.15 -7.00 11.11
CA THR A 292 -13.82 -7.94 12.03
C THR A 292 -13.72 -7.47 13.47
N ASP A 293 -12.52 -7.10 13.92
CA ASP A 293 -12.31 -6.54 15.25
C ASP A 293 -13.10 -5.23 15.45
N LEU A 294 -12.96 -4.30 14.50
CA LEU A 294 -13.60 -2.98 14.53
C LEU A 294 -15.13 -3.08 14.69
N ILE A 295 -15.80 -3.91 13.89
CA ILE A 295 -17.27 -4.00 13.92
C ILE A 295 -17.77 -4.72 15.17
N ILE A 296 -17.03 -5.71 15.69
CA ILE A 296 -17.38 -6.38 16.94
C ILE A 296 -17.24 -5.39 18.10
N CYS A 297 -16.15 -4.64 18.16
CA CYS A 297 -15.94 -3.57 19.14
C CYS A 297 -16.99 -2.47 19.06
N ARG A 298 -17.55 -2.21 17.86
CA ARG A 298 -18.64 -1.26 17.67
C ARG A 298 -20.02 -1.79 18.07
N GLY A 299 -20.14 -3.08 18.38
CA GLY A 299 -21.36 -3.67 18.93
C GLY A 299 -21.94 -4.84 18.13
N VAL A 300 -21.38 -5.19 16.96
CA VAL A 300 -21.90 -6.31 16.16
C VAL A 300 -21.84 -7.61 16.95
N THR A 301 -22.99 -8.25 17.16
CA THR A 301 -23.08 -9.43 18.05
C THR A 301 -22.47 -10.70 17.48
N ASN A 302 -22.55 -10.92 16.17
CA ASN A 302 -22.03 -12.12 15.53
C ASN A 302 -21.40 -11.79 14.17
N VAL A 303 -20.20 -12.32 13.93
CA VAL A 303 -19.48 -12.15 12.66
C VAL A 303 -19.05 -13.50 12.11
N TRP A 304 -19.23 -13.70 10.81
CA TRP A 304 -18.59 -14.80 10.07
C TRP A 304 -17.52 -14.25 9.15
N LEU A 305 -16.28 -14.70 9.35
CA LEU A 305 -15.15 -14.38 8.50
C LEU A 305 -14.93 -15.50 7.49
N LEU A 306 -15.30 -15.27 6.23
CA LEU A 306 -15.16 -16.22 5.14
C LEU A 306 -13.79 -16.05 4.47
N VAL A 307 -13.03 -17.15 4.40
CA VAL A 307 -11.70 -17.20 3.81
C VAL A 307 -11.70 -18.25 2.70
N ARG A 308 -11.45 -17.82 1.45
CA ARG A 308 -11.49 -18.70 0.27
C ARG A 308 -10.46 -19.84 0.23
N GLY A 309 -9.50 -19.84 1.15
CA GLY A 309 -8.42 -20.82 1.20
C GLY A 309 -7.90 -21.00 2.62
N ASN A 310 -6.63 -21.37 2.75
CA ASN A 310 -5.99 -21.52 4.06
C ASN A 310 -5.98 -20.20 4.84
N TYR A 311 -6.17 -20.30 6.15
CA TYR A 311 -5.84 -19.23 7.08
C TYR A 311 -4.31 -19.11 7.18
N LYS A 312 -3.74 -17.95 6.80
CA LYS A 312 -2.29 -17.75 6.70
C LYS A 312 -1.82 -16.74 7.73
N LEU A 313 -0.87 -17.15 8.58
CA LEU A 313 -0.20 -16.28 9.55
C LEU A 313 1.16 -15.82 9.05
N LYS A 314 1.32 -14.51 8.85
CA LYS A 314 2.59 -13.90 8.42
C LYS A 314 2.78 -12.53 9.06
N HIS A 315 4.03 -12.18 9.37
CA HIS A 315 4.36 -10.81 9.79
C HIS A 315 4.32 -9.83 8.62
N PHE A 316 4.72 -10.26 7.42
CA PHE A 316 4.83 -9.42 6.23
C PHE A 316 3.91 -9.91 5.10
N ASP A 317 3.74 -9.08 4.06
CA ASP A 317 2.98 -9.43 2.86
C ASP A 317 3.71 -10.44 1.95
N VAL A 318 4.97 -10.71 2.23
CA VAL A 318 5.84 -11.69 1.58
C VAL A 318 6.51 -12.55 2.65
N ASP A 319 7.06 -13.70 2.27
CA ASP A 319 7.80 -14.55 3.22
C ASP A 319 9.12 -13.91 3.66
N LEU A 320 9.65 -14.33 4.81
CA LEU A 320 10.83 -13.74 5.45
C LEU A 320 12.06 -13.67 4.52
N GLU A 321 12.16 -14.57 3.57
CA GLU A 321 13.23 -14.62 2.56
C GLU A 321 13.33 -13.31 1.74
N TRP A 322 12.20 -12.67 1.48
CA TRP A 322 12.11 -11.43 0.70
C TRP A 322 12.41 -10.18 1.52
N VAL A 323 12.48 -10.30 2.84
CA VAL A 323 12.70 -9.20 3.78
C VAL A 323 13.84 -9.46 4.76
N SER A 324 14.69 -10.46 4.52
CA SER A 324 15.84 -10.83 5.35
C SER A 324 17.15 -10.72 4.56
N LYS A 325 18.26 -11.19 5.14
CA LYS A 325 19.60 -11.15 4.53
C LYS A 325 19.69 -11.91 3.19
N VAL A 326 18.83 -12.90 2.95
CA VAL A 326 18.78 -13.68 1.69
C VAL A 326 17.94 -13.00 0.61
N ARG A 327 17.39 -11.81 0.87
CA ARG A 327 16.64 -11.02 -0.11
C ARG A 327 17.39 -10.86 -1.43
N ASN A 328 18.71 -10.68 -1.38
CA ASN A 328 19.52 -10.52 -2.60
C ASN A 328 19.53 -11.76 -3.48
N GLU A 329 19.43 -12.96 -2.89
CA GLU A 329 19.32 -14.22 -3.65
C GLU A 329 17.96 -14.27 -4.37
N GLN A 330 16.88 -13.96 -3.66
CA GLN A 330 15.53 -13.88 -4.24
C GLN A 330 15.43 -12.81 -5.34
N MET A 331 16.02 -11.64 -5.13
CA MET A 331 16.14 -10.60 -6.16
C MET A 331 16.96 -11.10 -7.35
N SER A 332 18.07 -11.81 -7.13
CA SER A 332 18.89 -12.35 -8.22
C SER A 332 18.12 -13.33 -9.08
N VAL A 333 17.34 -14.23 -8.47
CA VAL A 333 16.46 -15.16 -9.19
C VAL A 333 15.42 -14.39 -10.01
N PHE A 334 14.75 -13.41 -9.38
CA PHE A 334 13.77 -12.57 -10.06
C PHE A 334 14.33 -11.82 -11.28
N TRP A 335 15.51 -11.20 -11.14
CA TRP A 335 16.14 -10.46 -12.23
C TRP A 335 16.72 -11.36 -13.33
N SER A 336 17.07 -12.60 -12.98
CA SER A 336 17.65 -13.60 -13.90
C SER A 336 16.58 -14.41 -14.65
N ALA A 337 15.29 -14.20 -14.37
CA ALA A 337 14.20 -14.83 -15.09
C ALA A 337 14.23 -14.51 -16.60
N ASP A 338 13.97 -15.52 -17.43
CA ASP A 338 14.08 -15.46 -18.90
C ASP A 338 12.91 -14.69 -19.54
N SER A 339 11.83 -14.47 -18.79
CA SER A 339 10.64 -13.77 -19.30
C SER A 339 9.88 -13.00 -18.22
N ASP A 340 9.10 -12.01 -18.64
CA ASP A 340 8.21 -11.28 -17.73
C ASP A 340 7.08 -12.15 -17.17
N GLN A 341 6.72 -13.24 -17.87
CA GLN A 341 5.74 -14.21 -17.37
C GLN A 341 6.31 -15.01 -16.19
N GLU A 342 7.57 -15.41 -16.27
CA GLU A 342 8.27 -16.07 -15.17
C GLU A 342 8.43 -15.12 -13.98
N ARG A 343 8.83 -13.86 -14.21
CA ARG A 343 8.86 -12.82 -13.16
C ARG A 343 7.50 -12.64 -12.49
N PHE A 344 6.42 -12.67 -13.27
CA PHE A 344 5.08 -12.57 -12.73
C PHE A 344 4.72 -13.75 -11.82
N GLU A 345 5.04 -14.99 -12.21
CA GLU A 345 4.78 -16.15 -11.35
C GLU A 345 5.61 -16.10 -10.07
N LEU A 346 6.88 -15.69 -10.13
CA LEU A 346 7.71 -15.45 -8.94
C LEU A 346 7.08 -14.41 -8.00
N LEU A 347 6.59 -13.28 -8.55
CA LEU A 347 5.91 -12.24 -7.77
C LEU A 347 4.62 -12.77 -7.11
N LYS A 348 3.84 -13.55 -7.85
CA LYS A 348 2.58 -14.15 -7.38
C LYS A 348 2.84 -15.16 -6.26
N GLU A 349 3.86 -15.99 -6.40
CA GLU A 349 4.32 -16.93 -5.37
C GLU A 349 4.80 -16.19 -4.13
N ALA A 350 5.68 -15.19 -4.28
CA ALA A 350 6.22 -14.40 -3.18
C ALA A 350 5.12 -13.72 -2.35
N ARG A 351 4.11 -13.13 -3.01
CA ARG A 351 2.96 -12.49 -2.34
C ARG A 351 2.07 -13.50 -1.64
N ASN A 352 1.84 -14.68 -2.23
CA ASN A 352 1.09 -15.78 -1.63
C ASN A 352 -0.32 -15.40 -1.09
N GLY A 353 -0.95 -14.34 -1.62
CA GLY A 353 -2.26 -13.88 -1.20
C GLY A 353 -2.33 -13.17 0.16
N GLY A 354 -3.55 -13.00 0.67
CA GLY A 354 -3.77 -12.34 1.98
C GLY A 354 -3.22 -13.16 3.14
N SER A 355 -2.73 -12.47 4.17
CA SER A 355 -2.29 -13.05 5.43
C SER A 355 -2.69 -12.17 6.60
N ILE A 356 -2.82 -12.80 7.77
CA ILE A 356 -3.15 -12.16 9.05
C ILE A 356 -1.88 -12.14 9.91
N THR A 357 -1.68 -11.05 10.64
CA THR A 357 -0.53 -10.93 11.54
C THR A 357 -0.79 -11.66 12.85
N PRO A 358 0.24 -12.20 13.53
CA PRO A 358 0.06 -12.84 14.84
C PRO A 358 -0.59 -11.94 15.90
N LYS A 359 -0.46 -10.61 15.78
CA LYS A 359 -1.17 -9.65 16.63
C LYS A 359 -2.68 -9.74 16.44
N PHE A 360 -3.15 -9.69 15.19
CA PHE A 360 -4.57 -9.76 14.89
C PHE A 360 -5.14 -11.17 15.06
N ASP A 361 -4.34 -12.21 14.84
CA ASP A 361 -4.70 -13.59 15.14
C ASP A 361 -5.19 -13.76 16.59
N ARG A 362 -4.39 -13.29 17.56
CA ARG A 362 -4.75 -13.30 18.99
C ARG A 362 -6.03 -12.50 19.30
N ILE A 363 -6.26 -11.42 18.55
CA ILE A 363 -7.48 -10.62 18.69
C ILE A 363 -8.70 -11.41 18.18
N LEU A 364 -8.59 -12.05 17.02
CA LEU A 364 -9.64 -12.88 16.46
C LEU A 364 -9.92 -14.10 17.35
N GLU A 365 -8.90 -14.76 17.88
CA GLU A 365 -9.04 -15.87 18.84
C GLU A 365 -9.88 -15.45 20.06
N ARG A 366 -9.65 -14.25 20.61
CA ARG A 366 -10.45 -13.72 21.72
C ARG A 366 -11.92 -13.59 21.34
N HIS A 367 -12.21 -13.08 20.14
CA HIS A 367 -13.58 -12.97 19.64
C HIS A 367 -14.24 -14.32 19.41
N ILE A 368 -13.48 -15.33 18.96
CA ILE A 368 -13.95 -16.72 18.83
C ILE A 368 -14.30 -17.30 20.20
N VAL A 369 -13.41 -17.19 21.19
CA VAL A 369 -13.65 -17.68 22.56
C VAL A 369 -14.87 -17.02 23.19
N ASN A 370 -15.11 -15.74 22.90
CA ASN A 370 -16.29 -15.00 23.35
C ASN A 370 -17.57 -15.32 22.55
N GLY A 371 -17.52 -16.22 21.56
CA GLY A 371 -18.65 -16.61 20.73
C GLY A 371 -19.16 -15.51 19.79
N ARG A 372 -18.32 -14.50 19.49
CA ARG A 372 -18.67 -13.35 18.64
C ARG A 372 -18.21 -13.51 17.19
N LEU A 373 -17.28 -14.43 16.94
CA LEU A 373 -16.67 -14.66 15.63
C LEU A 373 -16.61 -16.15 15.30
N ALA A 374 -16.95 -16.49 14.05
CA ALA A 374 -16.64 -17.78 13.43
C ALA A 374 -15.80 -17.56 12.16
N ILE A 375 -14.67 -18.25 12.05
CA ILE A 375 -13.82 -18.22 10.85
C ILE A 375 -14.10 -19.48 10.02
N MET A 376 -14.41 -19.30 8.74
CA MET A 376 -14.70 -20.40 7.81
C MET A 376 -13.69 -20.39 6.67
N THR A 377 -12.71 -21.29 6.73
CA THR A 377 -11.69 -21.48 5.69
C THR A 377 -12.21 -22.30 4.52
N HIS A 378 -11.56 -22.19 3.37
CA HIS A 378 -12.01 -22.82 2.12
C HIS A 378 -13.49 -22.57 1.80
N THR A 379 -14.01 -21.40 2.18
CA THR A 379 -15.44 -21.08 2.08
C THR A 379 -15.62 -19.82 1.26
N CYS A 380 -16.51 -19.90 0.27
CA CYS A 380 -16.95 -18.78 -0.56
C CYS A 380 -18.47 -18.62 -0.49
N ILE A 381 -18.97 -17.45 -0.84
CA ILE A 381 -20.41 -17.24 -1.07
C ILE A 381 -20.72 -17.80 -2.47
N GLU A 382 -21.66 -18.73 -2.54
CA GLU A 382 -22.13 -19.32 -3.79
C GLU A 382 -23.32 -18.57 -4.37
N ASN A 383 -24.29 -18.23 -3.51
CA ASN A 383 -25.45 -17.40 -3.81
C ASN A 383 -25.86 -16.58 -2.59
N GLY A 384 -26.53 -15.46 -2.81
CA GLY A 384 -27.17 -14.70 -1.73
C GLY A 384 -28.44 -14.02 -2.20
N ILE A 385 -29.51 -14.12 -1.40
CA ILE A 385 -30.81 -13.48 -1.69
C ILE A 385 -31.10 -12.46 -0.59
N TRP A 386 -31.35 -11.20 -0.99
CA TRP A 386 -31.73 -10.15 -0.05
C TRP A 386 -33.24 -10.12 0.17
N CYS A 387 -33.66 -10.14 1.44
CA CYS A 387 -35.05 -9.91 1.84
C CYS A 387 -35.22 -8.48 2.36
N GLY A 388 -35.94 -7.63 1.63
CA GLY A 388 -36.20 -6.24 2.03
C GLY A 388 -37.06 -6.10 3.29
N GLU A 389 -38.01 -7.01 3.51
CA GLU A 389 -38.89 -6.99 4.69
C GLU A 389 -38.10 -7.25 5.98
N SER A 390 -37.26 -8.29 6.02
CA SER A 390 -36.44 -8.61 7.19
C SER A 390 -35.13 -7.82 7.25
N ARG A 391 -34.75 -7.17 6.14
CA ARG A 391 -33.45 -6.51 5.93
C ARG A 391 -32.27 -7.44 6.21
N THR A 392 -32.34 -8.65 5.67
CA THR A 392 -31.31 -9.68 5.85
C THR A 392 -31.03 -10.42 4.54
N TRP A 393 -29.80 -10.87 4.39
CA TRP A 393 -29.36 -11.83 3.40
C TRP A 393 -29.64 -13.26 3.88
N SER A 394 -30.05 -14.11 2.94
CA SER A 394 -29.93 -15.58 3.03
C SER A 394 -28.80 -16.01 2.12
N ILE A 395 -27.73 -16.58 2.69
CA ILE A 395 -26.44 -16.81 2.00
C ILE A 395 -26.17 -18.32 1.93
N GLU A 396 -25.95 -18.80 0.71
CA GLU A 396 -25.47 -20.15 0.43
C GLU A 396 -23.94 -20.11 0.30
N LEU A 397 -23.28 -21.09 0.91
CA LEU A 397 -21.82 -21.17 0.97
C LEU A 397 -21.33 -22.36 0.15
N SER A 398 -20.14 -22.24 -0.43
CA SER A 398 -19.42 -23.33 -1.10
C SER A 398 -18.07 -23.59 -0.40
N PRO A 399 -17.77 -24.83 0.02
CA PRO A 399 -18.65 -26.01 0.05
C PRO A 399 -19.91 -25.79 0.90
N ALA A 400 -21.00 -26.46 0.53
CA ALA A 400 -22.26 -26.38 1.25
C ALA A 400 -22.06 -26.71 2.73
N SER A 401 -22.52 -25.82 3.60
CA SER A 401 -22.61 -26.13 5.03
C SER A 401 -23.74 -27.14 5.25
N GLU A 402 -23.57 -28.08 6.18
CA GLU A 402 -24.65 -28.99 6.60
C GLU A 402 -25.82 -28.24 7.29
N LYS A 403 -25.61 -26.97 7.66
CA LYS A 403 -26.61 -26.10 8.27
C LYS A 403 -27.40 -25.33 7.22
N ALA A 404 -28.57 -24.84 7.62
CA ALA A 404 -29.39 -23.93 6.82
C ALA A 404 -28.59 -22.72 6.31
N PRO A 405 -29.04 -22.05 5.22
CA PRO A 405 -28.40 -20.86 4.69
C PRO A 405 -28.08 -19.85 5.79
N LEU A 406 -26.91 -19.22 5.68
CA LEU A 406 -26.43 -18.27 6.66
C LEU A 406 -27.24 -16.98 6.53
N CYS A 407 -27.80 -16.51 7.65
CA CYS A 407 -28.57 -15.27 7.69
C CYS A 407 -27.72 -14.11 8.22
N ALA A 408 -27.63 -13.01 7.48
CA ALA A 408 -26.81 -11.86 7.87
C ALA A 408 -27.49 -10.53 7.53
N ASP A 409 -27.30 -9.52 8.37
CA ASP A 409 -27.80 -8.17 8.15
C ASP A 409 -26.99 -7.40 7.10
N HIS A 410 -25.70 -7.73 6.95
CA HIS A 410 -24.79 -7.03 6.04
C HIS A 410 -23.63 -7.93 5.60
N ILE A 411 -23.07 -7.67 4.41
CA ILE A 411 -21.88 -8.33 3.87
C ILE A 411 -20.81 -7.29 3.56
N ILE A 412 -19.59 -7.49 4.08
CA ILE A 412 -18.43 -6.63 3.84
C ILE A 412 -17.37 -7.40 3.07
N TYR A 413 -17.03 -6.94 1.87
CA TYR A 413 -15.90 -7.46 1.10
C TYR A 413 -14.63 -6.72 1.45
N ALA A 414 -13.68 -7.44 2.05
CA ALA A 414 -12.32 -7.00 2.33
C ALA A 414 -11.33 -7.74 1.42
N THR A 415 -11.64 -7.77 0.13
CA THR A 415 -10.94 -8.55 -0.90
C THR A 415 -9.78 -7.81 -1.57
N GLY A 416 -9.49 -6.59 -1.11
CA GLY A 416 -8.46 -5.72 -1.67
C GLY A 416 -8.83 -5.22 -3.08
N ALA A 417 -7.89 -4.54 -3.73
CA ALA A 417 -8.02 -4.09 -5.10
C ALA A 417 -6.83 -4.62 -5.92
N PRO A 418 -7.06 -5.42 -6.97
CA PRO A 418 -5.97 -5.89 -7.83
C PRO A 418 -5.40 -4.70 -8.62
N ALA A 419 -4.08 -4.64 -8.74
CA ALA A 419 -3.43 -3.67 -9.62
C ALA A 419 -3.70 -4.05 -11.07
N ASN A 420 -4.28 -3.15 -11.85
CA ASN A 420 -4.53 -3.39 -13.27
C ASN A 420 -4.52 -2.09 -14.06
N ILE A 421 -3.48 -1.88 -14.87
CA ILE A 421 -3.30 -0.68 -15.68
C ILE A 421 -4.48 -0.44 -16.62
N LYS A 422 -5.08 -1.52 -17.15
CA LYS A 422 -6.25 -1.45 -18.04
C LYS A 422 -7.52 -0.98 -17.35
N LYS A 423 -7.54 -0.97 -16.02
CA LYS A 423 -8.67 -0.47 -15.21
C LYS A 423 -8.40 0.90 -14.60
N VAL A 424 -7.25 1.52 -14.88
CA VAL A 424 -6.95 2.90 -14.47
C VAL A 424 -7.71 3.84 -15.40
N SER A 425 -8.70 4.56 -14.86
CA SER A 425 -9.65 5.33 -15.68
C SER A 425 -8.99 6.44 -16.49
N CYS A 426 -7.98 7.13 -15.94
CA CYS A 426 -7.29 8.21 -16.65
C CYS A 426 -6.29 7.72 -17.71
N MET A 427 -6.09 6.41 -17.84
CA MET A 427 -5.16 5.81 -18.80
C MET A 427 -5.85 5.20 -20.02
N GLN A 428 -7.20 5.23 -20.10
CA GLN A 428 -7.92 4.52 -21.15
C GLN A 428 -7.51 5.01 -22.56
N GLN A 429 -7.50 6.32 -22.80
CA GLN A 429 -7.08 6.87 -24.09
C GLN A 429 -5.59 6.60 -24.39
N MET A 430 -4.70 6.78 -23.40
CA MET A 430 -3.28 6.41 -23.54
C MET A 430 -3.11 4.94 -23.98
N LEU A 431 -3.89 4.02 -23.41
CA LEU A 431 -3.80 2.59 -23.72
C LEU A 431 -4.39 2.25 -25.08
N ASP A 432 -5.36 3.03 -25.57
CA ASP A 432 -5.93 2.86 -26.90
C ASP A 432 -4.97 3.36 -27.99
N GLU A 433 -4.34 4.52 -27.78
CA GLU A 433 -3.42 5.15 -28.74
C GLU A 433 -2.00 4.58 -28.67
N TYR A 434 -1.51 4.31 -27.46
CA TYR A 434 -0.18 3.79 -27.15
C TYR A 434 -0.29 2.51 -26.30
N PRO A 435 -0.66 1.36 -26.91
CA PRO A 435 -0.88 0.13 -26.17
C PRO A 435 0.32 -0.28 -25.32
N VAL A 436 0.08 -0.50 -24.03
CA VAL A 436 1.07 -1.01 -23.08
C VAL A 436 0.85 -2.50 -22.87
N GLU A 437 1.86 -3.31 -23.16
CA GLU A 437 1.85 -4.74 -22.84
C GLU A 437 1.69 -4.93 -21.33
N SER A 438 0.87 -5.90 -20.92
CA SER A 438 0.60 -6.15 -19.51
C SER A 438 0.44 -7.64 -19.21
N ILE A 439 0.92 -8.08 -18.06
CA ILE A 439 0.75 -9.46 -17.58
C ILE A 439 -0.16 -9.41 -16.35
N ASN A 440 -1.34 -10.04 -16.44
CA ASN A 440 -2.37 -10.02 -15.39
C ASN A 440 -2.69 -8.62 -14.84
N GLY A 441 -2.65 -7.61 -15.73
CA GLY A 441 -2.94 -6.21 -15.40
C GLY A 441 -1.72 -5.39 -14.96
N LEU A 442 -0.57 -6.00 -14.66
CA LEU A 442 0.66 -5.26 -14.39
C LEU A 442 1.31 -4.81 -15.71
N PRO A 443 1.63 -3.52 -15.89
CA PRO A 443 2.29 -3.05 -17.11
C PRO A 443 3.70 -3.62 -17.21
N ARG A 444 4.13 -3.94 -18.42
CA ARG A 444 5.53 -4.24 -18.73
C ARG A 444 6.32 -2.92 -18.73
N LEU A 445 7.29 -2.83 -17.84
CA LEU A 445 8.11 -1.63 -17.65
C LEU A 445 9.55 -1.85 -18.13
N THR A 446 10.22 -0.78 -18.52
CA THR A 446 11.67 -0.74 -18.68
C THR A 446 12.37 -0.71 -17.31
N ASP A 447 13.71 -0.83 -17.31
CA ASP A 447 14.54 -0.72 -16.08
C ASP A 447 14.39 0.64 -15.39
N ASP A 448 14.04 1.68 -16.15
CA ASP A 448 13.75 3.04 -15.67
C ASP A 448 12.28 3.24 -15.25
N LEU A 449 11.51 2.15 -15.11
CA LEU A 449 10.09 2.14 -14.75
C LEU A 449 9.16 2.87 -15.73
N MET A 450 9.50 2.88 -17.02
CA MET A 450 8.71 3.55 -18.06
C MET A 450 7.82 2.57 -18.84
N CYS A 451 6.64 3.03 -19.25
CA CYS A 451 5.74 2.29 -20.13
C CYS A 451 6.01 2.64 -21.61
N GLY A 452 6.10 1.62 -22.47
CA GLY A 452 6.11 1.78 -23.94
C GLY A 452 7.50 2.11 -24.54
N THR A 453 8.00 1.26 -25.43
CA THR A 453 9.30 1.40 -26.13
C THR A 453 9.30 2.34 -27.33
N LYS A 454 8.14 2.90 -27.71
CA LYS A 454 7.95 3.71 -28.93
C LYS A 454 7.61 5.18 -28.69
N MET A 455 7.53 5.64 -27.44
CA MET A 455 7.50 7.07 -27.16
C MET A 455 8.94 7.56 -27.25
N SER A 456 9.32 8.02 -28.43
CA SER A 456 10.66 8.54 -28.72
C SER A 456 10.89 9.79 -27.89
N LEU A 457 11.32 9.64 -26.64
CA LEU A 457 11.97 10.73 -25.92
C LEU A 457 13.29 10.96 -26.64
N CYS A 458 13.31 11.94 -27.53
CA CYS A 458 14.53 12.43 -28.14
C CYS A 458 15.56 12.73 -27.04
N SER A 459 16.78 12.27 -27.32
CA SER A 459 17.96 12.21 -26.46
C SER A 459 18.34 13.54 -25.82
#